data_AF-A0A955TA86-F1
#
_entry.id   AF-A0A955TA86-F1
#
_cell.length_a   1.000
_cell.length_b   1.000
_cell.length_c   1.000
_cell.angle_alpha   90.00
_cell.angle_beta   90.00
_cell.angle_gamma   90.00
#
_symmetry.space_group_name_H-M   'P 1'
#
loop_
_entity.id
_entity.type
_entity.pdbx_description
1 polymer ?
#
loop_
_entity_poly.entity_id
_entity_poly.type
_entity_poly.pdbx_seq_one_letter_code
_entity_poly.pdbx_strand_id
1 'polypeptide(L)'
;PMVYAAGTLSLATLEPLVHLKNLETIFHRYLVIPVEFEERLVDPMVPKKLPKGWNSPEPISETQILGESNYPINPQHPDLKKISIGKPFGFDPDSRLGGNR
;
A
#
# COMPACT_ATOMS: atom_id res chain seq x y z
N PRO A 1 -14.88 -5.04 -0.93
CA PRO A 1 -13.97 -3.97 -1.40
C PRO A 1 -12.81 -3.85 -0.40
N MET A 2 -11.59 -3.54 -0.84
CA MET A 2 -10.40 -3.50 0.01
C MET A 2 -9.48 -2.38 -0.48
N VAL A 3 -8.82 -1.69 0.45
CA VAL A 3 -7.86 -0.61 0.18
C VAL A 3 -6.50 -1.05 0.70
N TYR A 4 -5.45 -0.92 -0.10
CA TYR A 4 -4.09 -1.21 0.33
C TYR A 4 -3.39 0.11 0.65
N ALA A 5 -2.79 0.19 1.82
CA ALA A 5 -1.93 1.30 2.23
C ALA A 5 -0.54 0.75 2.56
N ALA A 6 0.50 1.57 2.47
CA ALA A 6 1.85 1.19 2.88
C ALA A 6 2.30 2.01 4.09
N GLY A 7 3.20 1.46 4.91
CA GLY A 7 3.69 2.14 6.11
C GLY A 7 4.57 3.37 5.85
N THR A 8 5.05 3.55 4.63
CA THR A 8 5.82 4.73 4.22
C THR A 8 5.43 5.18 2.83
N LEU A 9 5.64 6.46 2.54
CA LEU A 9 5.44 7.01 1.19
C LEU A 9 6.34 6.34 0.15
N SER A 10 7.58 6.04 0.50
CA SER A 10 8.52 5.34 -0.39
C SER A 10 7.99 3.97 -0.80
N LEU A 11 7.46 3.20 0.16
CA LEU A 11 6.88 1.87 -0.11
C LEU A 11 5.58 1.97 -0.92
N ALA A 12 4.70 2.92 -0.58
CA ALA A 12 3.46 3.18 -1.33
C ALA A 12 3.74 3.55 -2.79
N THR A 13 4.90 4.13 -3.07
CA THR A 13 5.31 4.52 -4.43
C THR A 13 5.94 3.36 -5.19
N LEU A 14 6.72 2.50 -4.52
CA LEU A 14 7.45 1.40 -5.17
C LEU A 14 6.53 0.40 -5.87
N GLU A 15 5.40 0.08 -5.23
CA GLU A 15 4.42 -0.88 -5.76
C GLU A 15 3.85 -0.47 -7.12
N PRO A 16 3.33 0.77 -7.31
CA PRO A 16 2.96 1.25 -8.64
C PRO A 16 4.17 1.37 -9.59
N LEU A 17 5.36 1.73 -9.12
CA LEU A 17 6.54 1.87 -9.98
C LEU A 17 6.99 0.57 -10.64
N VAL A 18 7.04 -0.52 -9.86
CA VAL A 18 7.42 -1.85 -10.36
C VAL A 18 6.41 -2.35 -11.38
N HIS A 19 5.13 -2.09 -11.18
CA HIS A 19 4.06 -2.63 -12.00
C HIS A 19 3.67 -1.75 -13.20
N LEU A 20 3.74 -0.42 -13.09
CA LEU A 20 3.24 0.50 -14.11
C LEU A 20 4.32 1.01 -15.08
N LYS A 21 5.61 0.74 -14.84
CA LYS A 21 6.78 1.01 -15.71
C LYS A 21 6.90 2.44 -16.28
N ASN A 22 6.03 3.39 -15.92
CA ASN A 22 5.99 4.75 -16.43
C ASN A 22 5.77 5.74 -15.27
N LEU A 23 6.88 6.26 -14.78
CA LEU A 23 6.97 7.27 -13.71
C LEU A 23 6.12 8.51 -14.01
N GLU A 24 6.17 9.02 -15.24
CA GLU A 24 5.44 10.25 -15.60
C GLU A 24 3.92 10.10 -15.50
N THR A 25 3.41 8.91 -15.81
CA THR A 25 1.97 8.61 -15.70
C THR A 25 1.51 8.54 -14.25
N ILE A 26 2.39 8.10 -13.34
CA ILE A 26 2.10 8.05 -11.90
C ILE A 26 2.02 9.49 -11.34
N PHE A 27 2.92 10.38 -11.75
CA PHE A 27 3.03 11.73 -11.18
C PHE A 27 1.82 12.62 -11.46
N HIS A 28 1.21 12.48 -12.64
CA HIS A 28 0.12 13.36 -13.06
C HIS A 28 -1.27 12.81 -12.71
N ARG A 29 -1.37 11.56 -12.26
CA ARG A 29 -2.66 10.87 -12.08
C ARG A 29 -2.90 10.33 -10.68
N TYR A 30 -1.88 10.28 -9.83
CA TYR A 30 -1.99 9.70 -8.49
C TYR A 30 -1.93 10.77 -7.42
N LEU A 31 -2.78 10.59 -6.40
CA LEU A 31 -2.79 11.40 -5.20
C LEU A 31 -2.34 10.53 -4.04
N VAL A 32 -1.52 11.11 -3.16
CA VAL A 32 -1.20 10.50 -1.88
C VAL A 32 -2.30 10.86 -0.89
N ILE A 33 -2.90 9.84 -0.29
CA ILE A 33 -3.93 9.99 0.74
C ILE A 33 -3.34 9.47 2.05
N PRO A 34 -2.93 10.34 2.98
CA PRO A 34 -2.41 9.90 4.27
C PRO A 34 -3.53 9.31 5.11
N VAL A 35 -3.24 8.20 5.79
CA VAL A 35 -4.16 7.52 6.70
C VAL A 35 -3.47 7.32 8.03
N GLU A 36 -4.12 7.74 9.11
CA GLU A 36 -3.66 7.59 10.48
C GLU A 36 -4.66 6.75 11.27
N PHE A 37 -4.16 5.84 12.11
CA PHE A 37 -4.98 4.99 12.96
C PHE A 37 -4.21 4.59 14.22
N GLU A 38 -4.94 4.24 15.28
CA GLU A 38 -4.34 3.72 16.50
C GLU A 38 -3.72 2.33 16.24
N GLU A 39 -2.49 2.10 16.73
CA GLU A 39 -1.76 0.83 16.55
C GLU A 39 -2.55 -0.39 17.06
N ARG A 40 -3.41 -0.20 18.06
CA ARG A 40 -4.26 -1.26 18.63
C ARG A 40 -5.30 -1.82 17.65
N LEU A 41 -5.57 -1.09 16.56
CA LEU A 41 -6.48 -1.51 15.50
C LEU A 41 -5.78 -2.41 14.47
N VAL A 42 -4.45 -2.53 14.55
CA VAL A 42 -3.66 -3.42 13.70
C VAL A 42 -3.64 -4.81 14.33
N ASP A 43 -4.17 -5.79 13.62
CA ASP A 43 -3.97 -7.20 13.99
C ASP A 43 -2.55 -7.61 13.55
N PRO A 44 -1.62 -7.91 14.48
CA PRO A 44 -0.29 -8.35 14.12
C PRO A 44 -0.37 -9.72 13.45
N MET A 45 -0.21 -9.76 12.13
CA MET A 45 -0.19 -11.03 11.40
C MET A 45 0.97 -11.90 11.88
N VAL A 46 0.63 -13.01 12.54
CA VAL A 46 1.63 -13.97 13.03
C VAL A 46 2.11 -14.83 11.86
N PRO A 47 3.41 -14.78 11.48
CA PRO A 47 3.94 -15.51 10.33
C PRO A 47 3.68 -17.02 10.35
N LYS A 48 3.52 -17.60 11.55
CA LYS A 48 3.19 -19.03 11.74
C LYS A 48 1.80 -19.43 11.25
N LYS A 49 0.88 -18.49 11.02
CA LYS A 49 -0.47 -18.76 10.51
C LYS A 49 -0.58 -18.58 8.98
N LEU A 50 0.51 -18.22 8.32
CA LEU A 50 0.49 -17.96 6.89
C LEU A 50 0.43 -19.27 6.09
N PRO A 51 -0.40 -19.33 5.03
CA PRO A 51 -0.46 -20.49 4.16
C PRO A 51 0.89 -20.72 3.46
N LYS A 52 1.17 -21.98 3.11
CA LYS A 52 2.42 -22.34 2.42
C LYS A 52 2.43 -21.69 1.04
N GLY A 53 3.52 -20.99 0.70
CA GLY A 53 3.62 -20.24 -0.57
C GLY A 53 3.14 -18.79 -0.49
N TRP A 54 2.94 -18.25 0.73
CA TRP A 54 2.46 -16.89 0.90
C TRP A 54 3.36 -15.80 0.28
N ASN A 55 4.64 -16.10 0.09
CA ASN A 55 5.66 -15.21 -0.47
C ASN A 55 6.01 -15.54 -1.94
N SER A 56 5.12 -16.24 -2.65
CA SER A 56 5.31 -16.54 -4.08
C SER A 56 5.29 -15.25 -4.91
N PRO A 57 6.15 -15.11 -5.93
CA PRO A 57 6.12 -13.96 -6.86
C PRO A 57 4.87 -13.93 -7.74
N GLU A 58 4.16 -15.06 -7.87
CA GLU A 58 2.86 -15.12 -8.51
C GLU A 58 1.74 -14.98 -7.47
N PRO A 59 0.75 -14.09 -7.68
CA PRO A 59 -0.36 -13.93 -6.76
C PRO A 59 -1.20 -15.21 -6.72
N ILE A 60 -1.14 -15.93 -5.60
CA ILE A 60 -2.09 -16.99 -5.29
C ILE A 60 -3.31 -16.35 -4.60
N SER A 61 -4.50 -16.94 -4.78
CA SER A 61 -5.76 -16.38 -4.25
C SER A 61 -5.69 -16.08 -2.75
N GLU A 62 -4.87 -16.84 -2.03
CA GLU A 62 -4.63 -16.75 -0.60
C GLU A 62 -3.73 -15.57 -0.20
N THR A 63 -2.88 -15.05 -1.10
CA THR A 63 -1.91 -13.98 -0.81
C THR A 63 -2.37 -12.60 -1.21
N GLN A 64 -3.48 -12.48 -1.92
CA GLN A 64 -4.05 -11.16 -2.23
C GLN A 64 -4.34 -10.35 -0.96
N ILE A 65 -4.51 -10.99 0.20
CA ILE A 65 -4.75 -10.31 1.48
C ILE A 65 -3.43 -9.99 2.22
N LEU A 66 -2.31 -10.59 1.81
CA LEU A 66 -1.03 -10.62 2.52
C LEU A 66 0.03 -9.83 1.77
N GLY A 67 0.02 -8.51 1.93
CA GLY A 67 1.12 -7.67 1.45
C GLY A 67 2.27 -7.63 2.46
N GLU A 68 3.51 -7.76 2.00
CA GLU A 68 4.68 -7.45 2.84
C GLU A 68 4.72 -5.94 3.11
N SER A 69 4.63 -5.54 4.37
CA SER A 69 4.63 -4.14 4.84
C SER A 69 3.47 -3.25 4.33
N ASN A 70 2.47 -3.85 3.69
CA ASN A 70 1.21 -3.20 3.33
C ASN A 70 0.13 -3.50 4.37
N TYR A 71 -0.73 -2.53 4.61
CA TYR A 71 -1.86 -2.57 5.52
C TYR A 71 -3.15 -2.71 4.70
N PRO A 72 -3.74 -3.92 4.60
CA PRO A 72 -5.06 -4.08 3.99
C PRO A 72 -6.11 -3.46 4.90
N ILE A 73 -6.79 -2.43 4.39
CA ILE A 73 -7.88 -1.74 5.06
C ILE A 73 -9.19 -2.26 4.46
N ASN A 74 -10.03 -2.85 5.30
CA ASN A 74 -11.39 -3.23 4.91
C ASN A 74 -12.37 -2.07 5.17
N PRO A 75 -12.91 -1.40 4.13
CA PRO A 75 -13.83 -0.28 4.30
C PRO A 75 -15.19 -0.66 4.90
N GLN A 76 -15.49 -1.95 5.04
CA GLN A 76 -16.72 -2.43 5.68
C GLN A 76 -16.51 -2.75 7.16
N HIS A 77 -15.29 -2.62 7.68
CA HIS A 77 -15.00 -2.91 9.08
C HIS A 77 -15.63 -1.86 10.02
N PRO A 78 -16.33 -2.24 11.11
CA PRO A 78 -16.98 -1.30 12.02
C PRO A 78 -16.04 -0.25 12.62
N ASP A 79 -14.78 -0.63 12.84
CA ASP A 79 -13.75 0.26 13.38
C ASP A 79 -13.13 1.21 12.34
N LEU A 80 -13.57 1.19 11.08
CA LEU A 80 -13.12 2.17 10.08
C LEU A 80 -13.46 3.61 10.51
N LYS A 81 -14.47 3.81 11.36
CA LYS A 81 -14.77 5.14 11.93
C LYS A 81 -13.65 5.70 12.81
N LYS A 82 -12.69 4.86 13.22
CA LYS A 82 -11.55 5.22 14.07
C LYS A 82 -10.29 5.58 13.26
N ILE A 83 -10.33 5.45 11.93
CA ILE A 83 -9.23 5.89 11.07
C ILE A 83 -9.42 7.35 10.66
N SER A 84 -8.34 8.12 10.64
CA SER A 84 -8.32 9.50 10.18
C SER A 84 -7.71 9.55 8.79
N ILE A 85 -8.47 10.04 7.82
CA ILE A 85 -7.99 10.26 6.45
C ILE A 85 -7.58 11.72 6.34
N GLY A 86 -6.30 11.98 6.09
CA GLY A 86 -5.79 13.33 5.89
C GLY A 86 -6.04 13.86 4.48
N LYS A 87 -5.59 15.09 4.23
CA LYS A 87 -5.82 15.76 2.94
C LYS A 87 -5.02 15.10 1.83
N PRO A 88 -5.64 14.77 0.68
CA PRO A 88 -4.90 14.30 -0.48
C PRO A 88 -3.90 15.37 -0.95
N PHE A 89 -2.70 14.94 -1.33
CA PHE A 89 -1.69 15.82 -1.92
C PHE A 89 -0.98 15.14 -3.10
N GLY A 90 -0.49 15.95 -4.03
CA GLY A 90 0.35 15.48 -5.12
C GLY A 90 1.76 15.16 -4.60
N PHE A 91 2.34 14.07 -5.08
CA PHE A 91 3.70 13.68 -4.72
C PHE A 91 4.56 13.61 -5.98
N ASP A 92 5.68 14.33 -5.94
CA ASP A 92 6.71 14.34 -6.97
C ASP A 92 7.97 13.70 -6.37
N PRO A 93 8.15 12.38 -6.51
CA PRO A 93 9.41 11.75 -6.12
C PRO A 93 10.51 12.29 -7.03
N ASP A 94 11.57 12.81 -6.41
CA ASP A 94 12.74 13.42 -7.03
C ASP A 94 12.97 12.98 -8.49
N SER A 95 12.95 13.93 -9.42
CA SER A 95 13.09 13.72 -10.86
C SER A 95 14.34 12.94 -11.28
N ARG A 96 15.33 12.77 -10.39
CA ARG A 96 16.49 11.89 -10.59
C ARG A 96 16.16 10.40 -10.52
N LEU A 97 14.98 10.01 -10.02
CA LEU A 97 14.48 8.64 -9.99
C LEU A 97 13.85 8.23 -11.34
N GLY A 98 13.41 9.20 -12.15
CA GLY A 98 13.16 9.02 -13.57
C GLY A 98 14.46 9.18 -14.32
N GLY A 99 15.16 8.06 -14.55
CA GLY A 99 16.44 8.07 -15.23
C GLY A 99 16.41 8.93 -16.50
N ASN A 100 17.21 9.99 -16.51
CA ASN A 100 17.72 10.54 -17.77
C ASN A 100 18.77 9.54 -18.27
N ARG A 101 18.32 8.61 -19.11
CA ARG A 101 19.04 8.01 -20.25
C ARG A 101 18.10 7.12 -21.05
#